data_AF-A0A022R4B2-F1
#
_entry.id   AF-A0A022R4B2-F1
#
_cell.length_a   1.000
_cell.length_b   1.000
_cell.length_c   1.000
_cell.angle_alpha   90.00
_cell.angle_beta   90.00
_cell.angle_gamma   90.00
#
_symmetry.space_group_name_H-M   'P 1'
#
loop_
_entity.id
_entity.type
_entity.pdbx_description
1 polymer ?
#
loop_
_entity_poly.entity_id
_entity_poly.type
_entity_poly.pdbx_seq_one_letter_code
_entity_poly.pdbx_strand_id
1 'polypeptide(L)'
;HLSVSAILDSQIDITCATRSNIFRVFSLLKMETKPKNGKKRLLFLLEAILLSIYFPAFFCQKDDGMPQPKACWDMPQSLNCGNVRYISKPFWFKPMCASRPDYELICEGGVPILKISSSSYRVHEIDYDAHTLTIVREDLWDNTCPEIPRNITKDFDGNLLYDYLPEFKENNVTLYYDCQSSNDLLAQIPNSFSCEDETDTRINLFDVTSAGPGPNITCADSITVPVSETVVRSLQNPEPSSINILRTALASGFSIRWLLDDTPLVPPPPPQAYTSLTKALLR
;
A
#
# COMPACT_ATOMS: atom_id res chain seq x y z
N HIS A 1 -60.75 -2.20 1.76
CA HIS A 1 -59.85 -2.05 0.59
C HIS A 1 -58.97 -0.83 0.80
N LEU A 2 -57.82 -1.02 1.45
CA LEU A 2 -56.67 -0.14 1.31
C LEU A 2 -55.48 -1.08 1.07
N SER A 3 -54.76 -0.76 0.01
CA SER A 3 -53.85 -1.60 -0.76
C SER A 3 -52.59 -2.02 0.01
N VAL A 4 -52.19 -3.27 -0.16
CA VAL A 4 -50.97 -3.92 0.36
C VAL A 4 -49.72 -3.55 -0.49
N SER A 5 -49.71 -2.44 -1.23
CA SER A 5 -48.70 -2.20 -2.28
C SER A 5 -47.74 -1.01 -2.08
N ALA A 6 -47.43 -0.60 -0.85
CA ALA A 6 -46.58 0.59 -0.65
C ALA A 6 -45.40 0.40 0.32
N ILE A 7 -44.84 -0.81 0.42
CA ILE A 7 -43.53 -1.02 1.08
C ILE A 7 -42.75 -2.05 0.25
N LEU A 8 -42.27 -1.64 -0.91
CA LEU A 8 -41.35 -2.46 -1.71
C LEU A 8 -40.20 -1.65 -2.35
N ASP A 9 -40.02 -0.37 -1.97
CA ASP A 9 -38.99 0.51 -2.56
C ASP A 9 -38.04 1.14 -1.53
N SER A 10 -37.73 0.42 -0.45
CA SER A 10 -36.48 0.68 0.27
C SER A 10 -35.74 -0.63 0.47
N GLN A 11 -34.57 -0.74 -0.16
CA GLN A 11 -33.53 -1.69 0.21
C GLN A 11 -33.17 -1.45 1.68
N ILE A 12 -33.94 -2.05 2.57
CA ILE A 12 -33.51 -2.30 3.94
C ILE A 12 -32.75 -3.61 3.82
N ASP A 13 -31.42 -3.53 3.87
CA ASP A 13 -30.58 -4.66 4.21
C ASP A 13 -31.05 -5.19 5.57
N ILE A 14 -31.88 -6.23 5.55
CA ILE A 14 -32.28 -6.96 6.76
C ILE A 14 -31.10 -7.86 7.12
N THR A 15 -30.01 -7.26 7.58
CA THR A 15 -28.88 -7.97 8.18
C THR A 15 -29.23 -8.30 9.63
N CYS A 16 -29.53 -9.59 9.86
CA CYS A 16 -29.53 -10.30 11.13
C CYS A 16 -30.16 -9.54 12.34
N ALA A 17 -31.49 -9.37 12.32
CA ALA A 17 -32.22 -8.93 13.51
C ALA A 17 -32.20 -10.03 14.59
N THR A 18 -31.49 -9.79 15.69
CA THR A 18 -31.49 -10.67 16.87
C THR A 18 -32.90 -10.78 17.47
N ARG A 19 -33.17 -11.90 18.15
CA ARG A 19 -34.45 -12.34 18.76
C ARG A 19 -35.22 -11.28 19.57
N SER A 20 -34.56 -10.18 19.96
CA SER A 20 -35.12 -9.05 20.71
C SER A 20 -36.00 -8.11 19.84
N ASN A 21 -35.72 -7.96 18.54
CA ASN A 21 -36.42 -6.99 17.69
C ASN A 21 -37.72 -7.51 17.04
N ILE A 22 -37.91 -8.83 16.94
CA ILE A 22 -39.17 -9.41 16.44
C ILE A 22 -40.33 -9.14 17.41
N PHE A 23 -40.08 -9.20 18.73
CA PHE A 23 -41.08 -8.80 19.73
C PHE A 23 -41.43 -7.31 19.65
N ARG A 24 -40.48 -6.46 19.24
CA ARG A 24 -40.74 -5.03 19.04
C ARG A 24 -41.60 -4.76 17.80
N VAL A 25 -41.39 -5.46 16.70
CA VAL A 25 -42.25 -5.35 15.51
C VAL A 25 -43.69 -5.79 15.82
N PHE A 26 -43.86 -6.87 16.59
CA PHE A 26 -45.20 -7.27 17.07
C PHE A 26 -45.80 -6.28 18.08
N SER A 27 -44.98 -5.57 18.85
CA SER A 27 -45.46 -4.51 19.75
C SER A 27 -45.90 -3.25 19.00
N LEU A 28 -45.28 -2.94 17.85
CA LEU A 28 -45.60 -1.78 17.00
C LEU A 28 -46.78 -2.06 16.06
N LEU A 29 -46.99 -3.30 15.63
CA LEU A 29 -48.21 -3.73 14.93
C LEU A 29 -49.46 -3.73 15.82
N LYS A 30 -49.31 -3.36 17.09
CA LYS A 30 -50.43 -3.14 18.01
C LYS A 30 -51.07 -1.76 17.81
N MET A 31 -51.27 -1.36 16.55
CA MET A 31 -52.19 -0.29 16.23
C MET A 31 -53.59 -0.87 16.03
N GLU A 32 -54.41 -0.59 17.05
CA GLU A 32 -55.86 -0.39 16.96
C GLU A 32 -56.69 -1.50 16.30
N THR A 33 -56.94 -2.59 17.03
CA THR A 33 -58.33 -3.06 17.18
C THR A 33 -58.47 -3.77 18.54
N LYS A 34 -59.37 -3.30 19.42
CA LYS A 34 -59.84 -4.10 20.55
C LYS A 34 -60.91 -5.05 20.03
N PRO A 35 -60.69 -6.38 19.92
CA PRO A 35 -61.75 -7.28 19.52
C PRO A 35 -62.66 -7.47 20.74
N LYS A 36 -63.87 -6.92 20.71
CA LYS A 36 -64.86 -6.97 21.80
C LYS A 36 -65.46 -8.37 22.04
N ASN A 37 -64.93 -9.44 21.44
CA ASN A 37 -65.49 -10.79 21.55
C ASN A 37 -64.41 -11.88 21.68
N GLY A 38 -64.53 -12.73 22.71
CA GLY A 38 -63.51 -13.72 23.10
C GLY A 38 -63.12 -14.74 22.02
N LYS A 39 -64.04 -15.06 21.09
CA LYS A 39 -63.78 -15.99 19.98
C LYS A 39 -62.86 -15.41 18.89
N LYS A 40 -62.90 -14.09 18.66
CA LYS A 40 -62.05 -13.42 17.65
C LYS A 40 -60.60 -13.24 18.11
N ARG A 41 -60.37 -13.18 19.44
CA ARG A 41 -59.02 -13.17 20.03
C ARG A 41 -58.29 -14.50 19.83
N LEU A 42 -59.00 -15.62 19.94
CA LEU A 42 -58.40 -16.94 19.78
C LEU A 42 -57.95 -17.20 18.34
N LEU A 43 -58.74 -16.74 17.36
CA LEU A 43 -58.41 -16.89 15.94
C LEU A 43 -57.17 -16.08 15.54
N PHE A 44 -57.05 -14.84 16.01
CA PHE A 44 -55.87 -13.99 15.80
C PHE A 44 -54.60 -14.57 16.43
N LEU A 45 -54.72 -15.19 17.60
CA LEU A 45 -53.58 -15.85 18.25
C LEU A 45 -53.13 -17.10 17.47
N LEU A 46 -54.06 -17.87 16.92
CA LEU A 46 -53.76 -19.04 16.10
C LEU A 46 -53.08 -18.66 14.77
N GLU A 47 -53.54 -17.60 14.09
CA GLU A 47 -52.88 -17.10 12.88
C GLU A 47 -51.47 -16.57 13.14
N ALA A 48 -51.26 -15.85 14.26
CA ALA A 48 -49.93 -15.38 14.64
C ALA A 48 -48.96 -16.53 14.97
N ILE A 49 -49.46 -17.60 15.59
CA ILE A 49 -48.66 -18.80 15.88
C ILE A 49 -48.32 -19.53 14.58
N LEU A 50 -49.28 -19.70 13.66
CA LEU A 50 -49.03 -20.32 12.34
C LEU A 50 -48.00 -19.54 11.52
N LEU A 51 -48.05 -18.20 11.53
CA LEU A 51 -47.05 -17.34 10.89
C LEU A 51 -45.66 -17.48 11.53
N SER A 52 -45.58 -17.68 12.85
CA SER A 52 -44.31 -17.92 13.54
C SER A 52 -43.70 -19.30 13.25
N ILE A 53 -44.52 -20.28 12.85
CA ILE A 53 -44.10 -21.63 12.47
C ILE A 53 -43.70 -21.66 10.98
N TYR A 54 -44.37 -20.89 10.12
CA TYR A 54 -44.08 -20.82 8.68
C TYR A 54 -42.93 -19.88 8.31
N PHE A 55 -42.50 -18.97 9.19
CA PHE A 55 -41.27 -18.22 9.02
C PHE A 55 -40.11 -19.14 9.41
N PRO A 56 -39.29 -19.63 8.46
CA PRO A 56 -38.10 -20.38 8.83
C PRO A 56 -37.27 -19.43 9.69
N ALA A 57 -36.93 -19.86 10.90
CA ALA A 57 -35.89 -19.19 11.65
C ALA A 57 -34.64 -19.20 10.76
N PHE A 58 -34.37 -18.09 10.09
CA PHE A 58 -33.07 -17.82 9.50
C PHE A 58 -32.12 -17.70 10.69
N PHE A 59 -31.66 -18.84 11.17
CA PHE A 59 -30.52 -18.93 12.04
C PHE A 59 -29.36 -18.39 11.20
N CYS A 60 -28.84 -17.21 11.57
CA CYS A 60 -27.44 -16.89 11.29
C CYS A 60 -26.65 -17.96 12.06
N GLN A 61 -26.41 -19.11 11.42
CA GLN A 61 -25.50 -20.12 11.94
C GLN A 61 -24.14 -19.46 11.95
N LYS A 62 -23.60 -19.22 13.14
CA LYS A 62 -22.21 -18.85 13.29
C LYS A 62 -21.44 -20.13 12.95
N ASP A 63 -21.01 -20.26 11.71
CA ASP A 63 -20.17 -21.37 11.31
C ASP A 63 -18.82 -21.19 12.00
N ASP A 64 -18.66 -21.87 13.13
CA ASP A 64 -17.41 -21.94 13.91
C ASP A 64 -16.34 -22.82 13.21
N GLY A 65 -16.55 -23.16 11.93
CA GLY A 65 -15.76 -24.13 11.16
C GLY A 65 -15.09 -23.59 9.89
N MET A 66 -15.22 -22.31 9.56
CA MET A 66 -14.42 -21.67 8.52
C MET A 66 -13.27 -20.93 9.21
N PRO A 67 -11.99 -21.12 8.81
CA PRO A 67 -10.92 -20.28 9.33
C PRO A 67 -11.30 -18.84 8.99
N GLN A 68 -11.65 -18.05 10.00
CA GLN A 68 -11.71 -16.60 9.80
C GLN A 68 -10.34 -16.18 9.28
N PRO A 69 -10.25 -15.32 8.25
CA PRO A 69 -8.96 -14.79 7.86
C PRO A 69 -8.36 -14.17 9.12
N LYS A 70 -7.26 -14.76 9.64
CA LYS A 70 -6.53 -14.22 10.77
C LYS A 70 -6.31 -12.76 10.44
N ALA A 71 -6.82 -11.87 11.28
CA ALA A 71 -6.72 -10.46 10.98
C ALA A 71 -5.23 -10.11 10.84
N CYS A 72 -4.89 -9.23 9.91
CA CYS A 72 -3.51 -8.80 9.63
C CYS A 72 -2.66 -8.48 10.86
N TRP A 73 -3.31 -8.05 11.93
CA TRP A 73 -2.69 -7.65 13.17
C TRP A 73 -2.37 -8.82 14.12
N ASP A 74 -2.88 -10.02 13.87
CA ASP A 74 -2.69 -11.23 14.70
C ASP A 74 -1.58 -12.15 14.18
N MET A 75 -0.65 -11.63 13.36
CA MET A 75 0.46 -12.45 12.84
C MET A 75 1.71 -12.35 13.72
N PRO A 76 2.12 -13.45 14.39
CA PRO A 76 3.39 -13.54 15.11
C PRO A 76 4.54 -14.06 14.23
N GLN A 77 4.39 -14.09 12.91
CA GLN A 77 5.32 -14.80 12.02
C GLN A 77 6.16 -13.82 11.22
N SER A 78 7.44 -13.77 11.57
CA SER A 78 8.51 -13.32 10.69
C SER A 78 8.41 -14.01 9.34
N LEU A 79 8.29 -13.24 8.26
CA LEU A 79 8.33 -13.72 6.89
C LEU A 79 9.74 -13.56 6.33
N ASN A 80 10.09 -14.41 5.37
CA ASN A 80 11.38 -14.34 4.70
C ASN A 80 11.13 -14.24 3.20
N CYS A 81 11.90 -13.38 2.52
CA CYS A 81 11.96 -13.29 1.07
C CYS A 81 13.43 -13.21 0.66
N GLY A 82 13.99 -14.36 0.25
CA GLY A 82 15.41 -14.51 -0.06
C GLY A 82 16.31 -14.10 1.10
N ASN A 83 17.09 -13.05 0.87
CA ASN A 83 18.08 -12.55 1.83
C ASN A 83 17.45 -11.66 2.92
N VAL A 84 16.29 -11.07 2.68
CA VAL A 84 15.58 -10.28 3.68
C VAL A 84 14.74 -11.23 4.54
N ARG A 85 15.15 -11.36 5.79
CA ARG A 85 14.54 -12.26 6.76
C ARG A 85 13.86 -11.48 7.86
N TYR A 86 13.00 -12.17 8.60
CA TYR A 86 12.32 -11.60 9.77
C TYR A 86 11.42 -10.40 9.45
N ILE A 87 10.87 -10.37 8.24
CA ILE A 87 9.92 -9.35 7.81
C ILE A 87 8.68 -9.44 8.70
N SER A 88 8.42 -8.35 9.38
CA SER A 88 7.32 -8.15 10.31
C SER A 88 6.67 -6.78 10.07
N LYS A 89 5.69 -6.45 10.91
CA LYS A 89 4.94 -5.19 10.80
C LYS A 89 5.88 -3.97 10.76
N PRO A 90 5.59 -2.97 9.91
CA PRO A 90 4.34 -2.81 9.17
C PRO A 90 4.26 -3.60 7.84
N PHE A 91 5.36 -4.20 7.39
CA PHE A 91 5.45 -4.87 6.10
C PHE A 91 4.73 -6.23 6.05
N TRP A 92 4.19 -6.58 4.89
CA TRP A 92 3.45 -7.82 4.67
C TRP A 92 3.43 -8.23 3.19
N PHE A 93 3.02 -9.48 2.90
CA PHE A 93 2.90 -10.02 1.53
C PHE A 93 1.46 -10.48 1.22
N LYS A 94 1.02 -10.38 -0.03
CA LYS A 94 -0.22 -11.03 -0.46
C LYS A 94 -0.13 -12.57 -0.32
N PRO A 95 -1.25 -13.27 -0.03
CA PRO A 95 -2.60 -12.75 0.17
C PRO A 95 -2.90 -12.33 1.63
N MET A 96 -1.88 -12.24 2.49
CA MET A 96 -2.09 -12.18 3.94
C MET A 96 -2.84 -10.94 4.41
N CYS A 97 -2.65 -9.81 3.73
CA CYS A 97 -3.22 -8.52 4.12
C CYS A 97 -3.81 -7.71 2.97
N ALA A 98 -4.57 -8.40 2.10
CA ALA A 98 -5.20 -7.80 0.94
C ALA A 98 -6.09 -6.56 1.23
N SER A 99 -6.55 -6.37 2.48
CA SER A 99 -7.39 -5.23 2.89
C SER A 99 -6.61 -4.00 3.38
N ARG A 100 -5.27 -4.01 3.39
CA ARG A 100 -4.40 -2.91 3.87
C ARG A 100 -3.24 -2.72 2.88
N PRO A 101 -3.44 -2.07 1.72
CA PRO A 101 -2.41 -1.96 0.67
C PRO A 101 -1.12 -1.25 1.13
N ASP A 102 -1.19 -0.45 2.20
CA ASP A 102 -0.04 0.24 2.78
C ASP A 102 1.01 -0.77 3.24
N TYR A 103 2.29 -0.50 2.98
CA TYR A 103 3.41 -1.37 3.35
C TYR A 103 3.42 -2.76 2.70
N GLU A 104 2.68 -2.96 1.60
CA GLU A 104 2.77 -4.17 0.80
C GLU A 104 4.18 -4.36 0.22
N LEU A 105 4.76 -5.54 0.43
CA LEU A 105 5.90 -6.05 -0.31
C LEU A 105 5.45 -7.19 -1.23
N ILE A 106 6.13 -7.34 -2.36
CA ILE A 106 5.93 -8.44 -3.31
C ILE A 106 7.20 -9.28 -3.33
N CYS A 107 7.12 -10.57 -3.08
CA CYS A 107 8.29 -11.45 -3.16
C CYS A 107 8.34 -12.11 -4.55
N GLU A 108 9.17 -11.59 -5.45
CA GLU A 108 9.32 -12.12 -6.82
C GLU A 108 10.68 -12.80 -6.96
N GLY A 109 10.71 -14.10 -7.27
CA GLY A 109 11.98 -14.83 -7.45
C GLY A 109 12.89 -14.85 -6.22
N GLY A 110 12.34 -14.60 -5.01
CA GLY A 110 13.13 -14.45 -3.78
C GLY A 110 13.66 -13.04 -3.54
N VAL A 111 13.23 -12.04 -4.32
CA VAL A 111 13.57 -10.64 -4.14
C VAL A 111 12.33 -9.88 -3.63
N PRO A 112 12.41 -9.19 -2.48
CA PRO A 112 11.33 -8.36 -2.00
C PRO A 112 11.30 -7.04 -2.79
N ILE A 113 10.14 -6.75 -3.38
CA ILE A 113 9.87 -5.57 -4.21
C ILE A 113 8.88 -4.67 -3.49
N LEU A 114 9.25 -3.41 -3.35
CA LEU A 114 8.40 -2.31 -2.90
C LEU A 114 7.99 -1.48 -4.11
N LYS A 115 6.69 -1.21 -4.24
CA LYS A 115 6.16 -0.34 -5.29
C LYS A 115 5.76 1.00 -4.69
N ILE A 116 6.33 2.08 -5.21
CA ILE A 116 5.99 3.45 -4.82
C ILE A 116 5.63 4.20 -6.10
N SER A 117 4.42 4.74 -6.14
CA SER A 117 3.88 5.42 -7.33
C SER A 117 3.99 4.52 -8.58
N SER A 118 4.78 4.91 -9.58
CA SER A 118 4.98 4.12 -10.80
C SER A 118 6.29 3.33 -10.85
N SER A 119 7.08 3.40 -9.77
CA SER A 119 8.43 2.83 -9.71
C SER A 119 8.46 1.58 -8.83
N SER A 120 9.33 0.65 -9.20
CA SER A 120 9.60 -0.56 -8.43
C SER A 120 11.00 -0.51 -7.84
N TYR A 121 11.12 -0.93 -6.59
CA TYR A 121 12.34 -0.89 -5.82
C TYR A 121 12.58 -2.26 -5.17
N ARG A 122 13.79 -2.79 -5.29
CA ARG A 122 14.24 -3.91 -4.46
C ARG A 122 14.46 -3.42 -3.05
N VAL A 123 13.97 -4.17 -2.08
CA VAL A 123 14.31 -3.96 -0.68
C VAL A 123 15.58 -4.74 -0.39
N HIS A 124 16.67 -4.03 -0.11
CA HIS A 124 17.94 -4.63 0.26
C HIS A 124 17.97 -4.96 1.76
N GLU A 125 17.49 -4.05 2.60
CA GLU A 125 17.50 -4.16 4.06
C GLU A 125 16.29 -3.46 4.70
N ILE A 126 15.86 -3.99 5.84
CA ILE A 126 14.83 -3.39 6.70
C ILE A 126 15.41 -3.25 8.11
N ASP A 127 15.61 -2.02 8.57
CA ASP A 127 16.02 -1.71 9.93
C ASP A 127 14.81 -1.23 10.75
N TYR A 128 14.27 -2.13 11.57
CA TYR A 128 13.11 -1.87 12.42
C TYR A 128 13.39 -0.91 13.57
N ASP A 129 14.65 -0.84 14.05
CA ASP A 129 15.00 0.05 15.14
C ASP A 129 15.08 1.50 14.62
N ALA A 130 15.73 1.69 13.47
CA ALA A 130 15.85 2.99 12.81
C ALA A 130 14.59 3.42 12.05
N HIS A 131 13.66 2.50 11.79
CA HIS A 131 12.50 2.69 10.92
C HIS A 131 12.88 3.03 9.47
N THR A 132 13.90 2.36 8.93
CA THR A 132 14.44 2.63 7.59
C THR A 132 14.52 1.42 6.66
N LEU A 133 14.22 1.65 5.38
CA LEU A 133 14.42 0.70 4.29
C LEU A 133 15.60 1.14 3.46
N THR A 134 16.53 0.23 3.18
CA THR A 134 17.49 0.44 2.09
C THR A 134 16.90 -0.14 0.82
N ILE A 135 16.68 0.73 -0.16
CA ILE A 135 16.03 0.39 -1.41
C ILE A 135 16.93 0.65 -2.62
N VAL A 136 16.83 -0.23 -3.61
CA VAL A 136 17.55 -0.16 -4.87
C VAL A 136 16.53 -0.07 -5.98
N ARG A 137 16.71 0.83 -6.94
CA ARG A 137 15.77 0.94 -8.07
C ARG A 137 15.87 -0.33 -8.93
N GLU A 138 14.74 -0.96 -9.24
CA GLU A 138 14.69 -2.28 -9.88
C GLU A 138 15.41 -2.33 -11.23
N ASP A 139 15.46 -1.24 -11.98
CA ASP A 139 16.07 -1.13 -13.30
C ASP A 139 17.53 -0.64 -13.26
N LEU A 140 18.09 -0.40 -12.07
CA LEU A 140 19.47 0.07 -11.87
C LEU A 140 20.32 -0.83 -10.96
N TRP A 141 19.80 -2.00 -10.57
CA TRP A 141 20.49 -2.87 -9.62
C TRP A 141 21.71 -3.59 -10.22
N ASP A 142 21.63 -3.97 -11.50
CA ASP A 142 22.69 -4.64 -12.27
C ASP A 142 23.09 -3.87 -13.53
N ASN A 143 22.49 -2.70 -13.77
CA ASN A 143 22.69 -1.89 -14.96
C ASN A 143 22.75 -0.39 -14.60
N THR A 144 23.42 0.39 -15.44
CA THR A 144 23.41 1.87 -15.38
C THR A 144 22.39 2.50 -16.32
N CYS A 145 21.71 1.69 -17.14
CA CYS A 145 20.85 2.14 -18.22
C CYS A 145 19.43 1.58 -18.08
N PRO A 146 18.50 2.31 -17.47
CA PRO A 146 17.11 1.89 -17.39
C PRO A 146 16.47 2.00 -18.78
N GLU A 147 15.50 1.12 -19.08
CA GLU A 147 14.76 1.15 -20.35
C GLU A 147 14.04 2.50 -20.56
N ILE A 148 13.56 3.10 -19.47
CA ILE A 148 12.91 4.41 -19.49
C ILE A 148 13.57 5.31 -18.44
N PRO A 149 14.35 6.33 -18.84
CA PRO A 149 14.98 7.29 -17.93
C PRO A 149 13.96 8.17 -17.21
N ARG A 150 13.34 7.65 -16.13
CA ARG A 150 12.39 8.42 -15.31
C ARG A 150 13.06 8.94 -14.06
N ASN A 151 12.80 10.19 -13.71
CA ASN A 151 13.24 10.75 -12.45
C ASN A 151 12.30 10.33 -11.31
N ILE A 152 12.87 9.87 -10.19
CA ILE A 152 12.15 9.33 -9.03
C ILE A 152 12.02 10.31 -7.87
N THR A 153 12.59 11.51 -7.97
CA THR A 153 12.50 12.52 -6.89
C THR A 153 11.05 12.80 -6.49
N LYS A 154 10.09 12.62 -7.41
CA LYS A 154 8.65 12.81 -7.16
C LYS A 154 7.95 11.63 -6.51
N ASP A 155 8.56 10.45 -6.44
CA ASP A 155 7.90 9.26 -5.87
C ASP A 155 7.61 9.42 -4.37
N PHE A 156 8.40 10.26 -3.70
CA PHE A 156 8.32 10.52 -2.27
C PHE A 156 7.77 11.91 -1.93
N ASP A 157 7.58 12.78 -2.93
CA ASP A 157 7.01 14.10 -2.72
C ASP A 157 5.52 13.98 -2.36
N GLY A 158 5.15 14.43 -1.17
CA GLY A 158 3.80 14.25 -0.63
C GLY A 158 3.42 12.81 -0.29
N ASN A 159 4.39 11.89 -0.23
CA ASN A 159 4.14 10.51 0.18
C ASN A 159 3.91 10.44 1.70
N LEU A 160 2.79 9.85 2.11
CA LEU A 160 2.40 9.77 3.53
C LEU A 160 3.01 8.57 4.27
N LEU A 161 3.59 7.61 3.53
CA LEU A 161 4.11 6.35 4.06
C LEU A 161 5.65 6.34 4.10
N TYR A 162 6.31 7.12 3.26
CA TYR A 162 7.76 7.09 3.10
C TYR A 162 8.35 8.49 2.91
N ASP A 163 9.47 8.79 3.56
CA ASP A 163 10.24 10.04 3.38
C ASP A 163 11.74 9.73 3.16
N TYR A 164 12.42 10.62 2.44
CA TYR A 164 13.87 10.59 2.31
C TYR A 164 14.54 10.87 3.66
N LEU A 165 15.61 10.13 3.95
CA LEU A 165 16.49 10.50 5.06
C LEU A 165 17.27 11.78 4.71
N PRO A 166 17.51 12.69 5.68
CA PRO A 166 18.22 13.94 5.44
C PRO A 166 19.58 13.78 4.73
N GLU A 167 20.32 12.72 5.07
CA GLU A 167 21.64 12.42 4.48
C GLU A 167 21.62 12.09 2.98
N PHE A 168 20.45 11.74 2.43
CA PHE A 168 20.25 11.47 1.00
C PHE A 168 19.51 12.63 0.29
N LYS A 169 19.04 13.66 0.99
CA LYS A 169 18.30 14.78 0.38
C LYS A 169 19.17 15.65 -0.52
N GLU A 170 20.45 15.76 -0.21
CA GLU A 170 21.39 16.65 -0.91
C GLU A 170 22.46 15.89 -1.72
N ASN A 171 22.60 14.58 -1.51
CA ASN A 171 23.62 13.76 -2.15
C ASN A 171 23.01 12.94 -3.29
N ASN A 172 23.32 13.34 -4.52
CA ASN A 172 22.77 12.71 -5.71
C ASN A 172 23.85 12.47 -6.76
N VAL A 173 23.63 11.44 -7.57
CA VAL A 173 24.29 11.28 -8.87
C VAL A 173 23.23 11.48 -9.96
N THR A 174 23.56 12.29 -10.95
CA THR A 174 22.73 12.48 -12.15
C THR A 174 23.36 11.72 -13.30
N LEU A 175 22.58 10.85 -13.93
CA LEU A 175 22.95 10.14 -15.15
C LEU A 175 22.27 10.82 -16.32
N TYR A 176 23.06 11.23 -17.30
CA TYR A 176 22.61 11.83 -18.55
C TYR A 176 22.75 10.83 -19.67
N TYR A 177 21.71 10.70 -20.48
CA TYR A 177 21.62 9.70 -21.54
C TYR A 177 21.60 10.33 -22.93
N ASP A 178 22.19 9.63 -23.90
CA ASP A 178 22.25 10.05 -25.30
C ASP A 178 22.85 11.46 -25.46
N CYS A 179 24.06 11.63 -24.94
CA CYS A 179 24.80 12.88 -24.96
C CYS A 179 25.55 13.09 -26.28
N GLN A 180 25.50 14.32 -26.78
CA GLN A 180 26.15 14.78 -27.99
C GLN A 180 26.98 16.04 -27.71
N SER A 181 28.09 16.20 -28.44
CA SER A 181 28.95 17.38 -28.36
C SER A 181 29.49 17.74 -29.73
N SER A 182 29.81 19.02 -29.93
CA SER A 182 30.38 19.53 -31.19
C SER A 182 31.74 18.92 -31.55
N ASN A 183 32.45 18.36 -30.57
CA ASN A 183 33.86 17.96 -30.73
C ASN A 183 34.09 16.44 -30.74
N ASP A 184 33.05 15.59 -30.69
CA ASP A 184 33.11 14.11 -30.77
C ASP A 184 34.05 13.36 -29.79
N LEU A 185 34.65 14.07 -28.83
CA LEU A 185 35.58 13.51 -27.83
C LEU A 185 34.89 13.06 -26.53
N LEU A 186 33.56 12.93 -26.52
CA LEU A 186 32.79 12.59 -25.31
C LEU A 186 33.21 11.23 -24.70
N ALA A 187 33.55 10.26 -25.54
CA ALA A 187 33.96 8.91 -25.10
C ALA A 187 35.30 8.90 -24.35
N GLN A 188 36.05 10.00 -24.39
CA GLN A 188 37.35 10.15 -23.71
C GLN A 188 37.20 10.85 -22.36
N ILE A 189 36.01 11.34 -22.01
CA ILE A 189 35.78 12.03 -20.75
C ILE A 189 35.67 10.97 -19.63
N PRO A 190 36.37 11.15 -18.48
CA PRO A 190 36.41 10.15 -17.43
C PRO A 190 35.06 9.75 -16.80
N ASN A 191 34.05 10.60 -16.89
CA ASN A 191 32.69 10.33 -16.40
C ASN A 191 31.75 9.77 -17.48
N SER A 192 32.29 9.34 -18.62
CA SER A 192 31.51 8.71 -19.67
C SER A 192 31.26 7.23 -19.40
N PHE A 193 30.10 6.75 -19.85
CA PHE A 193 29.75 5.34 -19.83
C PHE A 193 28.83 4.98 -21.00
N SER A 194 28.80 3.70 -21.32
CA SER A 194 27.93 3.14 -22.36
C SER A 194 27.00 2.10 -21.75
N CYS A 195 25.83 1.94 -22.36
CA CYS A 195 24.94 0.82 -22.08
C CYS A 195 25.46 -0.43 -22.80
N GLU A 196 25.15 -1.64 -22.31
CA GLU A 196 25.78 -2.91 -22.73
C GLU A 196 25.50 -3.38 -24.17
N ASP A 197 25.00 -2.52 -25.06
CA ASP A 197 24.89 -2.83 -26.47
C ASP A 197 26.19 -2.44 -27.18
N GLU A 198 27.02 -3.41 -27.58
CA GLU A 198 28.27 -3.17 -28.36
C GLU A 198 28.04 -2.38 -29.66
N THR A 199 26.79 -2.27 -30.11
CA THR A 199 26.36 -1.49 -31.27
C THR A 199 25.86 -0.08 -30.93
N ASP A 200 25.65 0.22 -29.66
CA ASP A 200 25.15 1.52 -29.22
C ASP A 200 26.31 2.51 -29.08
N THR A 201 26.42 3.39 -30.08
CA THR A 201 27.41 4.47 -30.10
C THR A 201 27.01 5.64 -29.21
N ARG A 202 25.86 5.60 -28.54
CA ARG A 202 25.41 6.67 -27.65
C ARG A 202 26.29 6.71 -26.41
N ILE A 203 26.71 7.93 -26.08
CA ILE A 203 27.57 8.19 -24.93
C ILE A 203 26.70 8.77 -23.82
N ASN A 204 26.84 8.22 -22.63
CA ASN A 204 26.17 8.70 -21.44
C ASN A 204 27.21 9.31 -20.49
N LEU A 205 26.77 10.21 -19.61
CA LEU A 205 27.64 10.89 -18.66
C LEU A 205 27.03 10.81 -17.27
N PHE A 206 27.86 10.69 -16.24
CA PHE A 206 27.40 10.87 -14.86
C PHE A 206 28.01 12.13 -14.25
N ASP A 207 27.25 12.81 -13.40
CA ASP A 207 27.69 13.98 -12.65
C ASP A 207 27.17 13.90 -11.22
N VAL A 208 28.00 14.29 -10.25
CA VAL A 208 27.61 14.42 -8.84
C VAL A 208 27.55 15.88 -8.39
N THR A 209 27.77 16.81 -9.33
CA THR A 209 27.65 18.25 -9.11
C THR A 209 26.32 18.78 -9.64
N SER A 210 26.05 20.05 -9.38
CA SER A 210 24.93 20.78 -9.96
C SER A 210 25.28 21.48 -11.29
N ALA A 211 26.46 21.18 -11.88
CA ALA A 211 26.97 21.87 -13.06
C ALA A 211 26.33 21.39 -14.37
N GLY A 212 25.75 20.19 -14.40
CA GLY A 212 25.16 19.62 -15.60
C GLY A 212 26.15 18.76 -16.39
N PRO A 213 25.80 18.32 -17.61
CA PRO A 213 26.65 17.43 -18.41
C PRO A 213 27.93 18.12 -18.92
N GLY A 214 28.06 19.45 -18.74
CA GLY A 214 29.21 20.25 -19.15
C GLY A 214 28.92 21.22 -20.30
N PRO A 215 29.89 22.09 -20.64
CA PRO A 215 29.69 23.10 -21.69
C PRO A 215 29.63 22.46 -23.08
N ASN A 216 28.69 22.91 -23.91
CA ASN A 216 28.47 22.40 -25.28
C ASN A 216 28.18 20.89 -25.35
N ILE A 217 27.58 20.36 -24.28
CA ILE A 217 27.10 18.98 -24.22
C ILE A 217 25.58 19.02 -24.03
N THR A 218 24.87 18.33 -24.91
CA THR A 218 23.41 18.20 -24.86
C THR A 218 23.06 16.73 -24.76
N CYS A 219 22.19 16.35 -23.83
CA CYS A 219 21.75 14.98 -23.63
C CYS A 219 20.22 14.91 -23.76
N ALA A 220 19.70 13.79 -24.26
CA ALA A 220 18.27 13.65 -24.51
C ALA A 220 17.46 13.54 -23.22
N ASP A 221 17.97 12.78 -22.25
CA ASP A 221 17.28 12.48 -21.00
C ASP A 221 18.25 12.50 -19.81
N SER A 222 17.70 12.59 -18.60
CA SER A 222 18.47 12.41 -17.38
C SER A 222 17.64 11.85 -16.23
N ILE A 223 18.32 11.16 -15.32
CA ILE A 223 17.75 10.73 -14.03
C ILE A 223 18.67 11.14 -12.90
N THR A 224 18.10 11.43 -11.75
CA THR A 224 18.83 11.74 -10.52
C THR A 224 18.54 10.66 -9.50
N VAL A 225 19.59 10.05 -8.96
CA VAL A 225 19.51 8.96 -7.99
C VAL A 225 20.21 9.38 -6.70
N PRO A 226 19.55 9.28 -5.54
CA PRO A 226 20.20 9.52 -4.26
C PRO A 226 21.30 8.50 -3.99
N VAL A 227 22.42 8.97 -3.46
CA VAL A 227 23.58 8.13 -3.10
C VAL A 227 24.19 8.62 -1.78
N SER A 228 25.05 7.82 -1.17
CA SER A 228 25.75 8.27 0.05
C SER A 228 26.74 9.40 -0.23
N GLU A 229 27.03 10.22 0.77
CA GLU A 229 28.05 11.27 0.69
C GLU A 229 29.43 10.71 0.29
N THR A 230 29.76 9.50 0.76
CA THR A 230 31.01 8.82 0.42
C THR A 230 31.13 8.52 -1.07
N VAL A 231 30.02 8.17 -1.73
CA VAL A 231 29.96 7.97 -3.17
C VAL A 231 30.15 9.29 -3.90
N VAL A 232 29.44 10.36 -3.48
CA VAL A 232 29.59 11.70 -4.07
C VAL A 232 31.06 12.13 -4.05
N ARG A 233 31.73 12.02 -2.90
CA ARG A 233 33.16 12.36 -2.75
C ARG A 233 34.06 11.52 -3.65
N SER A 234 33.74 10.23 -3.84
CA SER A 234 34.52 9.31 -4.67
C SER A 234 34.33 9.54 -6.17
N LEU A 235 33.18 10.10 -6.58
CA LEU A 235 32.86 10.41 -7.97
C LEU A 235 33.13 11.86 -8.37
N GLN A 236 33.49 12.73 -7.41
CA GLN A 236 33.71 14.15 -7.64
C GLN A 236 34.86 14.45 -8.62
N ASN A 237 35.90 13.61 -8.63
CA ASN A 237 36.99 13.64 -9.60
C ASN A 237 36.98 12.30 -10.35
N PRO A 238 36.18 12.19 -11.42
CA PRO A 238 35.99 10.94 -12.12
C PRO A 238 37.27 10.51 -12.85
N GLU A 239 37.54 9.22 -12.81
CA GLU A 239 38.57 8.52 -13.58
C GLU A 239 37.88 7.43 -14.42
N PRO A 240 38.51 6.85 -15.45
CA PRO A 240 37.87 5.81 -16.27
C PRO A 240 37.33 4.61 -15.48
N SER A 241 37.89 4.32 -14.30
CA SER A 241 37.40 3.26 -13.39
C SER A 241 36.22 3.66 -12.52
N SER A 242 35.86 4.94 -12.44
CA SER A 242 34.77 5.47 -11.61
C SER A 242 33.40 4.89 -11.97
N ILE A 243 33.23 4.38 -13.20
CA ILE A 243 32.03 3.64 -13.60
C ILE A 243 31.75 2.43 -12.70
N ASN A 244 32.78 1.75 -12.16
CA ASN A 244 32.58 0.62 -11.26
C ASN A 244 32.09 1.08 -9.88
N ILE A 245 32.53 2.25 -9.43
CA ILE A 245 32.03 2.90 -8.21
C ILE A 245 30.57 3.28 -8.40
N LEU A 246 30.23 3.86 -9.56
CA LEU A 246 28.86 4.20 -9.91
C LEU A 246 27.96 2.95 -9.90
N ARG A 247 28.33 1.88 -10.61
CA ARG A 247 27.57 0.61 -10.62
C ARG A 247 27.34 0.07 -9.21
N THR A 248 28.38 0.06 -8.38
CA THR A 248 28.29 -0.39 -6.98
C THR A 248 27.36 0.50 -6.16
N ALA A 249 27.41 1.83 -6.37
CA ALA A 249 26.56 2.77 -5.66
C ALA A 249 25.09 2.60 -6.02
N LEU A 250 24.76 2.45 -7.31
CA LEU A 250 23.39 2.19 -7.76
C LEU A 250 22.88 0.86 -7.20
N ALA A 251 23.71 -0.19 -7.23
CA ALA A 251 23.38 -1.51 -6.69
C ALA A 251 23.22 -1.54 -5.16
N SER A 252 23.90 -0.64 -4.44
CA SER A 252 23.79 -0.50 -2.98
C SER A 252 22.52 0.26 -2.56
N GLY A 253 22.01 1.14 -3.43
CA GLY A 253 20.78 1.88 -3.20
C GLY A 253 20.91 3.02 -2.19
N PHE A 254 19.77 3.46 -1.68
CA PHE A 254 19.65 4.53 -0.70
C PHE A 254 18.61 4.20 0.36
N SER A 255 18.75 4.82 1.53
CA SER A 255 17.85 4.58 2.65
C SER A 255 16.72 5.60 2.71
N ILE A 256 15.49 5.11 2.88
CA ILE A 256 14.28 5.88 3.15
C ILE A 256 13.75 5.52 4.53
N ARG A 257 12.93 6.39 5.12
CA ARG A 257 12.23 6.12 6.36
C ARG A 257 10.77 5.82 6.07
N TRP A 258 10.20 4.81 6.73
CA TRP A 258 8.76 4.62 6.72
C TRP A 258 8.09 5.34 7.88
N LEU A 259 6.86 5.80 7.66
CA LEU A 259 6.10 6.63 8.59
C LEU A 259 4.94 5.81 9.14
N LEU A 260 5.06 5.30 10.38
CA LEU A 260 3.96 4.55 10.98
C LEU A 260 2.65 5.36 10.90
N ASP A 261 1.59 4.70 10.43
CA ASP A 261 0.27 5.28 10.44
C ASP A 261 -0.14 5.45 11.91
N ASP A 262 -0.03 6.69 12.41
CA ASP A 262 -0.45 7.08 13.75
C ASP A 262 -1.97 7.00 13.93
N THR A 263 -2.75 6.51 12.95
CA THR A 263 -4.16 6.22 13.20
C THR A 263 -4.26 5.22 14.36
N PRO A 264 -4.77 5.67 15.53
CA PRO A 264 -5.05 4.73 16.59
C PRO A 264 -6.03 3.74 16.00
N LEU A 265 -5.77 2.44 16.19
CA LEU A 265 -6.78 1.40 16.03
C LEU A 265 -8.01 1.92 16.77
N VAL A 266 -9.03 2.42 16.07
CA VAL A 266 -10.32 2.62 16.69
C VAL A 266 -10.81 1.19 16.89
N PRO A 267 -10.76 0.62 18.10
CA PRO A 267 -11.39 -0.67 18.30
C PRO A 267 -12.85 -0.50 17.87
N PRO A 268 -13.45 -1.51 17.21
CA PRO A 268 -14.88 -1.47 16.97
C PRO A 268 -15.56 -1.14 18.31
N PRO A 269 -16.47 -0.15 18.33
CA PRO A 269 -17.02 0.34 19.58
C PRO A 269 -17.57 -0.84 20.38
N PRO A 270 -17.28 -0.92 21.70
CA PRO A 270 -17.77 -2.02 22.50
C PRO A 270 -19.30 -2.12 22.33
N PRO A 271 -19.90 -3.33 22.34
CA PRO A 271 -21.32 -3.53 22.09
C PRO A 271 -22.26 -2.66 22.93
N GLN A 272 -21.76 -2.12 24.04
CA GLN A 272 -22.46 -1.23 24.96
C GLN A 272 -22.67 0.20 24.45
N ALA A 273 -21.92 0.66 23.44
CA ALA A 273 -22.10 2.00 22.86
C ALA A 273 -23.39 2.12 22.02
N TYR A 274 -23.85 1.02 21.41
CA TYR A 274 -25.12 0.98 20.66
C TYR A 274 -26.36 1.12 21.56
N THR A 275 -26.24 0.74 22.85
CA THR A 275 -27.31 0.89 23.84
C THR A 275 -27.48 2.31 24.37
N SER A 276 -26.48 3.19 24.22
CA SER A 276 -26.57 4.58 24.70
C SER A 276 -27.30 5.47 23.70
N LEU A 277 -27.02 5.31 22.41
CA LEU A 277 -27.71 6.02 21.32
C LEU A 277 -29.21 5.70 21.26
N THR A 278 -29.60 4.46 21.60
CA THR A 278 -31.02 4.07 21.68
C THR A 278 -31.76 4.66 22.88
N LYS A 279 -31.07 5.07 23.95
CA LYS A 279 -31.70 5.75 25.11
C LYS A 279 -31.90 7.25 24.89
N ALA A 280 -31.09 7.89 24.04
CA ALA A 280 -31.24 9.30 23.69
C ALA A 280 -32.33 9.53 22.63
N LEU A 281 -32.57 8.56 21.74
CA LEU A 281 -33.62 8.62 20.70
C LEU A 281 -35.01 8.14 21.17
N LEU A 282 -35.13 7.69 22.43
CA LEU A 282 -36.39 7.22 23.04
C LEU A 282 -36.85 8.08 24.24
N ARG A 283 -36.42 9.35 24.30
CA ARG A 283 -37.05 10.37 25.15
C ARG A 283 -37.78 11.40 24.30
#